data_AF-A0A1B1Y4Z6-F1
#
_entry.id   AF-A0A1B1Y4Z6-F1
#
_cell.length_a   1.000
_cell.length_b   1.000
_cell.length_c   1.000
_cell.angle_alpha   90.00
_cell.angle_beta   90.00
_cell.angle_gamma   90.00
#
_symmetry.space_group_name_H-M   'P 1'
#
loop_
_entity.id
_entity.type
_entity.pdbx_description
1 polymer ?
#
loop_
_entity_poly.entity_id
_entity_poly.type
_entity_poly.pdbx_seq_one_letter_code
_entity_poly.pdbx_strand_id
1 'polypeptide(L)' 'MENYPKDKLIQASTVIESLLHKCEKSRLKLTDRTSQHTLLKNRIEALKIALKLIESEVENKLIDNGK' A
#
# COMPACT_ATOMS: atom_id res chain seq x y z
N MET A 1 8.03 0.70 -11.93
CA MET A 1 8.57 -0.44 -11.16
C MET A 1 9.03 -1.52 -12.15
N GLU A 2 9.81 -1.12 -13.16
CA GLU A 2 9.92 -1.88 -14.42
C GLU A 2 10.50 -3.29 -14.26
N ASN A 3 11.41 -3.49 -13.30
CA ASN A 3 12.16 -4.75 -13.13
C ASN A 3 11.53 -5.77 -12.15
N TYR A 4 10.34 -5.51 -11.60
CA TYR A 4 9.71 -6.47 -10.69
C TYR A 4 8.77 -7.42 -11.43
N PRO A 5 8.89 -8.75 -11.21
CA PRO A 5 7.92 -9.72 -11.72
C PRO A 5 6.52 -9.42 -11.20
N LYS A 6 5.49 -9.69 -12.03
CA LYS A 6 4.09 -9.46 -11.66
C LYS A 6 3.70 -10.15 -10.34
N ASP A 7 4.15 -11.39 -10.13
CA ASP A 7 3.86 -12.13 -8.89
C ASP A 7 4.45 -11.44 -7.65
N LYS A 8 5.59 -10.77 -7.80
CA LYS A 8 6.20 -10.00 -6.71
C LYS A 8 5.43 -8.72 -6.42
N LEU A 9 4.88 -8.07 -7.44
CA LEU A 9 4.00 -6.91 -7.27
C LEU A 9 2.70 -7.31 -6.54
N ILE A 10 2.09 -8.43 -6.91
CA ILE A 10 0.88 -8.96 -6.24
C ILE A 10 1.20 -9.35 -4.79
N GLN A 11 2.32 -10.04 -4.55
CA GLN A 11 2.74 -10.35 -3.17
C GLN A 11 2.97 -9.08 -2.34
N ALA A 12 3.59 -8.06 -2.93
CA ALA A 12 3.81 -6.78 -2.27
C ALA A 12 2.49 -6.06 -1.95
N SER A 13 1.52 -6.05 -2.86
CA SER A 13 0.21 -5.44 -2.60
C SER A 13 -0.50 -6.11 -1.43
N THR A 14 -0.53 -7.45 -1.38
CA THR A 14 -1.13 -8.20 -0.26
C THR A 14 -0.48 -7.86 1.09
N VAL A 15 0.86 -7.74 1.12
CA VAL A 15 1.59 -7.37 2.35
C VAL A 15 1.27 -5.94 2.77
N ILE A 16 1.20 -5.01 1.81
CA ILE A 16 0.87 -3.60 2.06
C ILE A 16 -0.56 -3.43 2.54
N GLU A 17 -1.53 -4.13 1.96
CA GLU A 17 -2.93 -4.15 2.41
C GLU A 17 -3.04 -4.65 3.85
N SER A 18 -2.33 -5.75 4.17
CA SER A 18 -2.29 -6.29 5.53
C SER A 18 -1.70 -5.29 6.53
N LEU A 19 -0.67 -4.56 6.13
CA LEU A 19 -0.06 -3.52 6.95
C LEU A 19 -0.98 -2.31 7.12
N LEU A 20 -1.63 -1.87 6.05
CA LEU A 20 -2.61 -0.79 6.05
C LEU A 20 -3.76 -1.10 7.02
N HIS A 21 -4.33 -2.30 6.95
CA HIS A 21 -5.40 -2.74 7.86
C HIS A 21 -4.96 -2.70 9.33
N LYS A 22 -3.73 -3.15 9.63
CA LYS A 22 -3.16 -3.07 10.99
C LYS A 22 -2.98 -1.63 11.45
N CYS A 23 -2.53 -0.73 10.56
CA CYS A 23 -2.38 0.68 10.85
C CYS A 23 -3.73 1.35 11.11
N GLU A 24 -4.76 1.07 10.30
CA GLU A 24 -6.11 1.61 10.50
C GLU A 24 -6.72 1.16 11.82
N LYS A 25 -6.60 -0.13 12.15
CA LYS A 25 -7.07 -0.68 13.43
C LYS A 25 -6.33 -0.07 14.62
N SER A 26 -5.03 0.20 14.47
CA SER A 26 -4.23 0.84 15.52
C SER A 26 -4.60 2.32 15.69
N ARG A 27 -4.97 3.00 14.61
CA ARG A 27 -5.42 4.40 14.64
C ARG A 27 -6.68 4.59 15.46
N LEU A 28 -7.64 3.65 15.38
CA LEU A 28 -8.88 3.69 16.18
C LEU A 28 -8.64 3.66 17.70
N LYS A 29 -7.47 3.18 18.14
CA LYS A 29 -7.11 3.08 19.57
C LYS A 29 -6.32 4.29 20.08
N LEU A 30 -5.87 5.17 19.19
CA LEU A 30 -5.05 6.31 19.53
C LEU A 30 -5.92 7.55 19.69
N THR A 31 -5.65 8.34 20.73
CA THR A 31 -6.23 9.67 20.88
C THR A 31 -5.66 10.62 19.84
N ASP A 32 -6.54 11.42 19.22
CA ASP A 32 -6.24 12.25 18.05
C ASP A 32 -5.13 13.30 18.24
N ARG A 33 -4.74 13.57 19.49
CA ARG A 33 -3.77 14.62 19.88
C ARG A 33 -2.37 14.10 20.18
N THR A 34 -2.10 12.82 19.91
CA THR A 34 -0.77 12.22 20.16
C THR A 34 0.13 12.32 18.93
N SER A 35 1.44 12.45 19.13
CA SER A 35 2.42 12.40 18.03
C SER A 35 2.38 11.06 17.28
N GLN A 36 2.00 9.98 17.98
CA GLN A 36 1.77 8.67 17.39
C GLN A 36 0.58 8.67 16.42
N HIS A 37 -0.49 9.42 16.71
CA HIS A 37 -1.64 9.56 15.82
C HIS A 37 -1.24 10.23 14.50
N THR A 38 -0.50 11.34 14.54
CA THR A 38 -0.01 12.04 13.34
C THR A 38 0.93 11.17 12.51
N LEU A 39 1.89 10.48 13.16
CA LEU A 39 2.81 9.57 12.47
C LEU A 39 2.06 8.43 11.77
N LEU A 40 1.08 7.84 12.45
CA LEU A 40 0.29 6.74 11.91
C LEU A 40 -0.60 7.19 10.74
N LYS A 41 -1.16 8.41 10.81
CA LYS A 41 -1.87 9.02 9.67
C LYS A 41 -0.97 9.14 8.45
N ASN A 42 0.22 9.70 8.61
CA ASN A 42 1.17 9.85 7.50
C ASN A 42 1.58 8.49 6.91
N ARG A 43 1.74 7.47 7.76
CA ARG A 43 2.05 6.11 7.33
C ARG A 43 0.92 5.48 6.51
N ILE A 44 -0.32 5.64 6.94
CA ILE A 44 -1.51 5.17 6.23
C ILE A 44 -1.57 5.80 4.84
N GLU A 45 -1.38 7.11 4.73
CA GLU A 45 -1.42 7.80 3.43
C GLU A 45 -0.28 7.34 2.50
N ALA A 46 0.94 7.15 3.03
CA ALA A 46 2.04 6.61 2.25
C ALA A 46 1.77 5.18 1.73
N LEU A 47 1.14 4.33 2.55
CA LEU A 47 0.79 2.96 2.17
C LEU A 47 -0.29 2.94 1.07
N LYS A 48 -1.29 3.82 1.13
CA LYS A 48 -2.30 3.96 0.07
C LYS A 48 -1.69 4.39 -1.25
N ILE A 49 -0.77 5.36 -1.22
CA ILE A 49 -0.04 5.80 -2.43
C ILE A 49 0.77 4.63 -3.00
N ALA A 50 1.51 3.92 -2.16
CA ALA A 50 2.30 2.77 -2.59
C ALA A 50 1.43 1.68 -3.23
N LEU A 51 0.27 1.36 -2.63
CA LEU A 51 -0.67 0.39 -3.18
C LEU A 51 -1.17 0.81 -4.56
N LYS A 52 -1.57 2.09 -4.71
CA LYS A 52 -2.05 2.61 -6.00
C LYS A 52 -1.00 2.54 -7.11
N LEU A 53 0.26 2.80 -6.78
CA LEU A 53 1.39 2.68 -7.72
C LEU A 53 1.62 1.21 -8.13
N ILE A 54 1.53 0.28 -7.19
CA ILE A 54 1.67 -1.16 -7.47
C ILE A 54 0.52 -1.66 -8.35
N GLU A 55 -0.72 -1.30 -8.03
CA GLU A 55 -1.90 -1.65 -8.83
C GLU A 55 -1.76 -1.14 -10.28
N SER A 56 -1.36 0.12 -10.45
CA SER A 56 -1.15 0.70 -11.78
C SER A 56 -0.06 -0.03 -12.56
N GLU A 57 1.04 -0.43 -11.91
CA GLU A 57 2.08 -1.22 -12.55
C GLU A 57 1.59 -2.63 -12.93
N VAL A 58 0.79 -3.27 -12.08
CA VAL A 58 0.19 -4.58 -12.38
C VAL A 58 -0.75 -4.48 -13.58
N GLU A 59 -1.54 -3.42 -13.67
CA GLU A 59 -2.43 -3.12 -14.80
C GLU A 59 -1.64 -2.86 -16.10
N ASN A 60 -0.59 -2.04 -16.04
CA ASN A 60 0.29 -1.80 -17.20
C ASN A 60 0.88 -3.12 -17.72
N LYS A 61 1.36 -3.99 -16.83
CA LYS A 61 1.89 -5.31 -17.21
C LYS A 61 0.81 -6.26 -17.74
N LEU A 62 -0.47 -6.10 -17.41
CA LEU A 62 -1.56 -6.87 -18.03
C LEU A 62 -1.75 -6.47 -19.50
N ILE A 63 -1.63 -5.18 -19.81
CA ILE A 63 -1.83 -4.64 -21.15
C ILE A 63 -0.68 -5.02 -22.09
N ASP A 64 0.56 -5.05 -21.58
CA ASP A 64 1.76 -5.38 -22.38
C ASP A 64 1.85 -6.85 -22.79
N ASN A 65 1.22 -7.78 -22.06
CA ASN A 65 1.21 -9.21 -22.40
C ASN A 65 0.14 -9.58 -23.45
N GLY A 66 -0.67 -8.61 -23.90
CA GLY A 66 -1.74 -8.79 -24.88
C GLY A 66 -1.43 -8.24 -26.28
N LYS A 67 -0.19 -7.81 -26.55
CA LYS A 67 0.31 -7.35 -27.85
C LYS A 67 1.34 -8.29 -28.44
#